data_AF-F8NCK4-F1
#
_entry.id   AF-F8NCK4-F1
#
_cell.length_a   1.000
_cell.length_b   1.000
_cell.length_c   1.000
_cell.angle_alpha   90.00
_cell.angle_beta   90.00
_cell.angle_gamma   90.00
#
_symmetry.space_group_name_H-M   'P 1'
#
loop_
_entity.id
_entity.type
_entity.pdbx_description
1 polymer ?
#
loop_
_entity_poly.entity_id
_entity_poly.type
_entity_poly.pdbx_seq_one_letter_code
_entity_poly.pdbx_strand_id
1 'polypeptide(L)'
;MEQKEKESDNIELRSEKVRNVISKVPPRLVSLGTVIITIIVLALAVAFYKIPYPISIEATGEVINQRTVQVFVPYKYLYLFNEPRTAHVSFEGNDNASYNCDIISHNTKLIHREDGNYFMAIATMCTQGPNTFVLQKYMKTDVRIIVSDKTLWQQVFG
;
A
#
# COMPACT_ATOMS: atom_id res chain seq x y z
N MET A 1 -55.75 -47.81 -38.29
CA MET A 1 -55.60 -46.77 -37.27
C MET A 1 -54.21 -46.76 -36.64
N GLU A 2 -53.45 -47.87 -36.63
CA GLU A 2 -52.11 -47.99 -36.01
C GLU A 2 -50.94 -47.19 -36.63
N GLN A 3 -51.00 -46.77 -37.89
CA GLN A 3 -49.85 -46.06 -38.49
C GLN A 3 -49.69 -44.61 -37.99
N LYS A 4 -50.76 -43.98 -37.49
CA LYS A 4 -50.77 -42.57 -37.08
C LYS A 4 -50.16 -42.37 -35.68
N GLU A 5 -50.29 -43.36 -34.79
CA GLU A 5 -49.72 -43.33 -33.43
C GLU A 5 -48.20 -43.51 -33.42
N LYS A 6 -47.66 -44.39 -34.29
CA LYS A 6 -46.21 -44.55 -34.45
C LYS A 6 -45.53 -43.30 -34.98
N GLU A 7 -46.20 -42.49 -35.79
CA GLU A 7 -45.62 -41.25 -36.33
C GLU A 7 -45.64 -40.12 -35.28
N SER A 8 -46.69 -40.01 -34.45
CA SER A 8 -46.73 -39.06 -33.33
C SER A 8 -45.73 -39.39 -32.23
N ASP A 9 -45.58 -40.66 -31.85
CA ASP A 9 -44.59 -41.10 -30.85
C ASP A 9 -43.15 -40.83 -31.34
N ASN A 10 -42.89 -41.04 -32.63
CA ASN A 10 -41.58 -40.76 -33.24
C ASN A 10 -41.28 -39.26 -33.36
N ILE A 11 -42.30 -38.40 -33.41
CA ILE A 11 -42.16 -36.93 -33.44
C ILE A 11 -42.02 -36.36 -32.00
N GLU A 12 -42.70 -36.93 -31.01
CA GLU A 12 -42.56 -36.57 -29.59
C GLU A 12 -41.16 -36.93 -29.05
N LEU A 13 -40.67 -38.14 -29.34
CA LEU A 13 -39.30 -38.58 -28.97
C LEU A 13 -38.20 -37.74 -29.63
N ARG A 14 -38.52 -37.00 -30.69
CA ARG A 14 -37.59 -36.11 -31.40
C ARG A 14 -37.64 -34.67 -30.91
N SER A 15 -38.67 -34.26 -30.17
CA SER A 15 -38.74 -32.92 -29.55
C SER A 15 -38.07 -32.87 -28.18
N GLU A 16 -38.14 -33.97 -27.42
CA GLU A 16 -37.50 -34.06 -26.10
C GLU A 16 -35.96 -34.03 -26.21
N LYS A 17 -35.42 -34.73 -27.22
CA LYS A 17 -33.97 -34.77 -27.49
C LYS A 17 -33.41 -33.44 -27.99
N VAL A 18 -34.23 -32.58 -28.61
CA VAL A 18 -33.80 -31.27 -29.12
C VAL A 18 -33.96 -30.18 -28.04
N ARG A 19 -34.94 -30.31 -27.14
CA ARG A 19 -35.11 -29.40 -25.99
C ARG A 19 -34.07 -29.60 -24.88
N ASN A 20 -33.53 -30.81 -24.72
CA ASN A 20 -32.44 -31.06 -23.76
C ASN A 20 -31.09 -30.42 -24.19
N VAL A 21 -30.95 -30.01 -25.45
CA VAL A 21 -29.68 -29.49 -26.01
C VAL A 21 -29.69 -27.96 -26.15
N ILE A 22 -30.86 -27.32 -26.24
CA ILE A 22 -30.96 -25.88 -26.59
C ILE A 22 -30.97 -24.91 -25.41
N SER A 23 -31.03 -25.38 -24.15
CA SER A 23 -31.01 -24.44 -23.02
C SER A 23 -30.16 -24.85 -21.82
N LYS A 24 -29.20 -25.75 -22.02
CA LYS A 24 -28.16 -26.00 -21.02
C LYS A 24 -26.88 -25.34 -21.50
N VAL A 25 -26.81 -24.01 -21.39
CA VAL A 25 -25.50 -23.32 -21.34
C VAL A 25 -24.69 -24.14 -20.34
N PRO A 26 -23.64 -24.86 -20.77
CA PRO A 26 -23.08 -25.96 -19.99
C PRO A 26 -22.71 -25.39 -18.62
N PRO A 27 -23.48 -25.71 -17.55
CA PRO A 27 -23.41 -24.96 -16.30
C PRO A 27 -22.04 -25.12 -15.63
N ARG A 28 -21.28 -26.14 -16.06
CA ARG A 28 -19.94 -26.45 -15.62
C ARG A 28 -18.89 -25.40 -16.00
N LEU A 29 -19.06 -24.70 -17.13
CA LEU A 29 -18.07 -23.70 -17.58
C LEU A 29 -18.22 -22.39 -16.78
N VAL A 30 -19.46 -21.96 -16.56
CA VAL A 30 -19.79 -20.81 -15.73
C VAL A 30 -19.45 -21.08 -14.26
N SER A 31 -19.73 -22.29 -13.75
CA SER A 31 -19.40 -22.62 -12.35
C SER A 31 -17.91 -22.66 -12.08
N LEU A 32 -17.09 -23.15 -13.03
CA LEU A 32 -15.64 -23.18 -12.88
C LEU A 32 -15.04 -21.76 -12.87
N GLY A 33 -15.53 -20.90 -13.77
CA GLY A 33 -15.14 -19.49 -13.80
C GLY A 33 -15.46 -18.78 -12.49
N THR A 34 -16.67 -18.96 -11.95
CA THR A 34 -17.06 -18.39 -10.65
C THR A 34 -16.15 -18.87 -9.52
N VAL A 35 -15.79 -20.15 -9.46
CA VAL A 35 -14.89 -20.70 -8.42
C VAL A 35 -13.49 -20.09 -8.50
N ILE A 36 -12.94 -19.91 -9.70
CA ILE A 36 -11.62 -19.28 -9.86
C ILE A 36 -11.69 -17.81 -9.43
N ILE A 37 -12.72 -17.08 -9.86
CA ILE A 37 -12.92 -15.67 -9.49
C ILE A 37 -13.09 -15.54 -7.97
N THR A 38 -13.88 -16.39 -7.31
CA THR A 38 -14.07 -16.32 -5.86
C THR A 38 -12.77 -16.57 -5.11
N ILE A 39 -11.92 -17.51 -5.55
CA ILE A 39 -10.60 -17.73 -4.96
C ILE A 39 -9.71 -16.49 -5.10
N ILE A 40 -9.67 -15.87 -6.29
CA ILE A 40 -8.88 -14.66 -6.53
C ILE A 40 -9.37 -13.51 -5.62
N VAL A 41 -10.68 -13.29 -5.55
CA VAL A 41 -11.27 -12.25 -4.70
C VAL A 41 -10.95 -12.51 -3.23
N LEU A 42 -11.03 -13.76 -2.77
CA LEU A 42 -10.69 -14.13 -1.40
C LEU A 42 -9.21 -13.87 -1.10
N ALA A 43 -8.31 -14.23 -2.02
CA ALA A 43 -6.87 -13.98 -1.90
C ALA A 43 -6.56 -12.48 -1.83
N LEU A 44 -7.20 -11.66 -2.67
CA LEU A 44 -7.09 -10.21 -2.62
C LEU A 44 -7.62 -9.63 -1.30
N ALA A 45 -8.74 -10.14 -0.78
CA ALA A 45 -9.27 -9.72 0.51
C ALA A 45 -8.31 -10.03 1.66
N VAL A 46 -7.67 -11.22 1.65
CA VAL A 46 -6.64 -11.58 2.63
C VAL A 46 -5.43 -10.66 2.50
N ALA A 47 -4.97 -10.37 1.28
CA ALA A 47 -3.86 -9.45 1.05
C ALA A 47 -4.18 -8.04 1.57
N PHE A 48 -5.37 -7.52 1.27
CA PHE A 48 -5.85 -6.22 1.73
C PHE A 48 -5.97 -6.13 3.26
N TYR A 49 -6.28 -7.25 3.91
CA TYR A 49 -6.35 -7.36 5.37
C TYR A 49 -4.98 -7.50 6.03
N LYS A 50 -4.04 -8.22 5.41
CA LYS A 50 -2.75 -8.60 6.04
C LYS A 50 -1.58 -7.70 5.69
N ILE A 51 -1.59 -7.06 4.52
CA ILE A 51 -0.45 -6.27 4.04
C ILE A 51 -0.62 -4.83 4.55
N PRO A 52 0.21 -4.36 5.50
CA PRO A 52 0.24 -2.95 5.86
C PRO A 52 0.78 -2.14 4.68
N TYR A 53 0.19 -0.96 4.47
CA TYR A 53 0.66 -0.04 3.43
C TYR A 53 1.16 1.23 4.10
N PRO A 54 2.44 1.27 4.49
CA PRO A 54 2.95 2.39 5.25
C PRO A 54 2.93 3.66 4.40
N ILE A 55 2.09 4.62 4.78
CA ILE A 55 2.06 5.93 4.13
C ILE A 55 3.27 6.69 4.65
N SER A 56 4.20 6.98 3.73
CA SER A 56 5.40 7.75 4.04
C SER A 56 5.38 9.11 3.36
N ILE A 57 6.03 10.08 4.01
CA ILE A 57 6.29 11.41 3.46
C ILE A 57 7.77 11.49 3.14
N GLU A 58 8.08 11.89 1.92
CA GLU A 58 9.43 12.22 1.51
C GLU A 58 9.77 13.65 1.96
N ALA A 59 10.91 13.78 2.62
CA ALA A 59 11.45 15.02 3.13
C ALA A 59 12.97 15.02 2.99
N THR A 60 13.55 16.19 2.93
CA THR A 60 15.01 16.37 2.91
C THR A 60 15.47 16.91 4.24
N GLY A 61 16.69 16.57 4.65
CA GLY A 61 17.25 17.08 5.89
C GLY A 61 18.74 17.37 5.80
N GLU A 62 19.27 18.00 6.85
CA GLU A 62 20.68 18.29 7.03
C GLU A 62 21.12 17.87 8.43
N VAL A 63 22.34 17.34 8.52
CA VAL A 63 22.96 17.03 9.81
C VAL A 63 23.38 18.33 10.50
N ILE A 64 22.83 18.61 11.67
CA ILE A 64 23.27 19.74 12.51
C ILE A 64 24.41 19.30 13.44
N ASN A 65 24.28 18.10 14.01
CA ASN A 65 25.23 17.53 14.95
C ASN A 65 25.32 16.02 14.73
N GLN A 66 26.35 15.38 15.27
CA GLN A 66 26.56 13.92 15.18
C GLN A 66 25.39 13.09 15.73
N ARG A 67 24.46 13.70 16.46
CA ARG A 67 23.29 13.03 17.05
C ARG A 67 21.95 13.63 16.62
N THR A 68 21.94 14.73 15.87
CA THR A 68 20.70 15.43 15.53
C THR A 68 20.67 15.80 14.06
N VAL A 69 19.56 15.46 13.43
CA VAL A 69 19.25 15.77 12.04
C VAL A 69 18.08 16.74 12.02
N GLN A 70 18.25 17.83 11.27
CA GLN A 70 17.18 18.74 10.95
C GLN A 70 16.50 18.25 9.69
N VAL A 71 15.17 18.12 9.73
CA VAL A 71 14.37 17.66 8.61
C VAL A 71 13.46 18.79 8.15
N PHE A 72 13.46 19.07 6.85
CA PHE A 72 12.59 20.03 6.19
C PHE A 72 11.40 19.30 5.60
N VAL A 73 10.26 19.41 6.27
CA VAL A 73 9.03 18.70 5.89
C VAL A 73 8.08 19.67 5.18
N PRO A 74 7.47 19.28 4.06
CA PRO A 74 6.51 20.15 3.37
C PRO A 74 5.38 20.61 4.29
N TYR A 75 5.07 21.91 4.26
CA TYR A 75 4.13 22.55 5.19
C TYR A 75 2.72 21.96 5.14
N LYS A 76 2.31 21.43 3.98
CA LYS A 76 1.03 20.71 3.80
C LYS A 76 0.84 19.55 4.78
N TYR A 77 1.91 19.00 5.36
CA TYR A 77 1.86 17.85 6.28
C TYR A 77 1.94 18.23 7.75
N LEU A 78 1.95 19.53 8.10
CA LEU A 78 2.08 19.97 9.48
C LEU A 78 1.06 19.33 10.43
N TYR A 79 -0.18 19.15 9.97
CA TYR A 79 -1.27 18.55 10.75
C TYR A 79 -1.03 17.09 11.17
N LEU A 80 -0.08 16.40 10.52
CA LEU A 80 0.27 15.01 10.82
C LEU A 80 1.28 14.88 11.98
N PHE A 81 1.84 15.99 12.48
CA PHE A 81 2.90 15.99 13.49
C PHE A 81 2.38 16.23 14.92
N ASN A 82 1.07 16.06 15.13
CA ASN A 82 0.45 16.08 16.46
C ASN A 82 0.78 14.84 17.30
N GLU A 83 1.27 13.78 16.65
CA GLU A 83 1.66 12.51 17.27
C GLU A 83 3.16 12.26 17.02
N PRO A 84 3.83 11.46 17.86
CA PRO A 84 5.20 11.02 17.61
C PRO A 84 5.28 10.25 16.29
N ARG A 85 6.33 10.53 15.51
CA ARG A 85 6.58 9.90 14.20
C ARG A 85 7.99 9.32 14.17
N THR A 86 8.12 8.20 13.47
CA THR A 86 9.42 7.60 13.16
C THR A 86 9.76 7.90 11.70
N ALA A 87 11.04 8.13 11.44
CA ALA A 87 11.56 8.46 10.12
C ALA A 87 12.74 7.57 9.76
N HIS A 88 12.76 7.10 8.53
CA HIS A 88 13.95 6.47 7.94
C HIS A 88 14.84 7.57 7.37
N VAL A 89 16.07 7.65 7.86
CA VAL A 89 17.06 8.64 7.42
C VAL A 89 18.16 7.93 6.65
N SER A 90 18.35 8.30 5.40
CA SER A 90 19.47 7.91 4.56
C SER A 90 20.42 9.10 4.40
N PHE A 91 21.73 8.83 4.42
CA PHE A 91 22.75 9.87 4.38
C PHE A 91 23.40 9.95 2.99
N GLU A 92 23.70 11.16 2.54
CA GLU A 92 24.37 11.42 1.26
C GLU A 92 25.66 10.58 1.11
N GLY A 93 25.77 9.79 0.05
CA GLY A 93 26.92 8.91 -0.18
C GLY A 93 26.81 7.54 0.49
N ASN A 94 25.68 7.22 1.12
CA ASN A 94 25.36 5.88 1.60
C ASN A 94 23.87 5.54 1.39
N ASP A 95 23.49 5.34 0.13
CA ASP A 95 22.10 5.10 -0.27
C ASP A 95 21.57 3.72 0.19
N ASN A 96 22.48 2.79 0.53
CA ASN A 96 22.13 1.43 0.94
C ASN A 96 21.77 1.31 2.43
N ALA A 97 22.05 2.35 3.22
CA ALA A 97 21.76 2.35 4.65
C ALA A 97 20.69 3.40 4.97
N SER A 98 19.61 2.95 5.59
CA SER A 98 18.64 3.83 6.22
C SER A 98 18.55 3.49 7.71
N TYR A 99 18.42 4.52 8.54
CA TYR A 99 18.36 4.39 9.99
C TYR A 99 17.02 4.88 10.50
N ASN A 100 16.39 4.08 11.35
CA ASN A 100 15.13 4.45 11.99
C ASN A 100 15.44 5.49 13.08
N CYS A 101 14.91 6.69 12.94
CA CYS A 101 15.11 7.81 13.86
C CYS A 101 13.75 8.33 14.32
N ASP A 102 13.62 8.63 15.60
CA ASP A 102 12.39 9.23 16.12
C ASP A 102 12.44 10.75 15.99
N ILE A 103 11.32 11.34 15.57
CA ILE A 103 11.13 12.78 15.53
C ILE A 103 10.75 13.24 16.94
N ILE A 104 11.67 13.96 17.59
CA ILE A 104 11.51 14.39 18.98
C ILE A 104 10.72 15.69 19.07
N SER A 105 10.89 16.57 18.09
CA SER A 105 10.22 17.87 18.09
C SER A 105 10.05 18.42 16.69
N HIS A 106 9.15 19.39 16.57
CA HIS A 106 8.97 20.16 15.35
C HIS A 106 8.73 21.63 15.69
N ASN A 107 9.10 22.50 14.77
CA ASN A 107 8.87 23.93 14.81
C ASN A 107 7.89 24.28 13.68
N THR A 108 6.75 24.85 14.06
CA THR A 108 5.65 25.20 13.15
C THR A 108 5.90 26.46 12.33
N LYS A 109 7.02 27.16 12.55
CA LYS A 109 7.41 28.35 11.78
C LYS A 109 7.60 27.98 10.31
N LEU A 110 6.90 28.71 9.45
CA LEU A 110 7.02 28.60 8.01
C LEU A 110 8.44 28.99 7.55
N ILE A 111 9.02 28.13 6.72
CA ILE A 111 10.28 28.33 6.02
C ILE A 111 9.97 28.28 4.53
N HIS A 112 10.13 29.40 3.85
CA HIS A 112 9.98 29.48 2.39
C HIS A 112 11.32 29.16 1.72
N ARG A 113 11.29 28.27 0.72
CA ARG A 113 12.40 27.91 -0.17
C ARG A 113 11.92 28.01 -1.62
N GLU A 114 12.86 28.00 -2.56
CA GLU A 114 12.56 28.11 -4.00
C GLU A 114 11.61 27.01 -4.49
N ASP A 115 11.71 25.82 -3.90
CA ASP A 115 10.94 24.62 -4.23
C ASP A 115 9.64 24.46 -3.43
N GLY A 116 9.39 25.33 -2.43
CA GLY A 116 8.14 25.32 -1.70
C GLY A 116 8.20 25.82 -0.26
N ASN A 117 7.14 25.50 0.47
CA ASN A 117 6.93 25.90 1.86
C ASN A 117 7.16 24.72 2.78
N TYR A 118 7.99 24.90 3.80
CA TYR A 118 8.43 23.86 4.71
C TYR A 118 8.27 24.29 6.17
N PHE A 119 8.25 23.31 7.06
CA PHE A 119 8.50 23.50 8.48
C PHE A 119 9.65 22.59 8.92
N MET A 120 10.20 22.86 10.09
CA MET A 120 11.38 22.16 10.58
C MET A 120 10.99 21.09 11.60
N ALA A 121 11.49 19.88 11.44
CA ALA A 121 11.44 18.81 12.45
C ALA A 121 12.86 18.43 12.89
N ILE A 122 13.00 17.97 14.13
CA ILE A 122 14.27 17.49 14.68
C ILE A 122 14.12 15.99 14.94
N ALA A 123 14.95 15.22 14.26
CA ALA A 123 15.10 13.79 14.50
C ALA A 123 16.39 13.54 15.27
N THR A 124 16.32 12.67 16.26
CA THR A 124 17.52 12.19 16.97
C THR A 124 17.98 10.90 16.35
N MET A 125 19.28 10.83 16.07
CA MET A 125 19.91 9.69 15.43
C MET A 125 19.91 8.45 16.34
N CYS A 126 19.42 7.33 15.82
CA CYS A 126 19.62 6.01 16.42
C CYS A 126 20.92 5.39 15.90
N THR A 127 22.08 5.83 16.40
CA THR A 127 23.33 5.13 16.09
C THR A 127 23.49 3.93 17.04
N GLN A 128 23.15 2.73 16.59
CA GLN A 128 23.60 1.48 17.23
C GLN A 128 24.21 0.55 16.17
N GLY A 129 25.50 0.72 15.90
CA GLY A 129 26.27 -0.20 15.07
C GLY A 129 27.77 0.10 15.12
N PRO A 130 28.65 -0.93 15.14
CA PRO A 130 30.09 -0.77 15.35
C PRO A 130 30.83 -0.07 14.20
N ASN A 131 30.23 0.03 13.00
CA ASN A 131 30.75 0.85 11.90
C ASN A 131 30.10 2.23 11.92
N THR A 132 30.59 3.09 12.82
CA THR A 132 30.10 4.47 12.93
C THR A 132 30.62 5.30 11.76
N PHE A 133 29.75 5.55 10.79
CA PHE A 133 29.98 6.59 9.80
C PHE A 133 30.06 7.93 10.53
N VAL A 134 31.14 8.69 10.35
CA VAL A 134 31.30 9.99 11.00
C VAL A 134 30.46 11.00 10.25
N LEU A 135 29.30 11.33 10.82
CA LEU A 135 28.41 12.33 10.26
C LEU A 135 29.08 13.71 10.28
N GLN A 136 29.10 14.35 9.12
CA GLN A 136 29.62 15.70 8.96
C GLN A 136 28.47 16.71 9.04
N LYS A 137 28.76 17.89 9.59
CA LYS A 137 27.79 18.98 9.64
C LYS A 137 27.41 19.40 8.22
N TYR A 138 26.13 19.68 8.00
CA TYR A 138 25.53 20.04 6.72
C TYR A 138 25.51 18.94 5.66
N MET A 139 25.82 17.70 6.04
CA MET A 139 25.62 16.54 5.19
C MET A 139 24.12 16.41 4.87
N LYS A 140 23.78 16.24 3.59
CA LYS A 140 22.39 16.08 3.19
C LYS A 140 21.88 14.70 3.56
N THR A 141 20.58 14.64 3.80
CA THR A 141 19.87 13.42 4.17
C THR A 141 18.54 13.34 3.45
N ASP A 142 18.21 12.14 3.00
CA ASP A 142 16.90 11.80 2.51
C ASP A 142 16.12 11.16 3.64
N VAL A 143 14.92 11.68 3.90
CA VAL A 143 14.13 11.31 5.06
C VAL A 143 12.76 10.83 4.60
N ARG A 144 12.41 9.60 4.98
CA ARG A 144 11.07 9.03 4.78
C ARG A 144 10.37 8.91 6.12
N ILE A 145 9.42 9.79 6.37
CA ILE A 145 8.67 9.85 7.63
C ILE A 145 7.47 8.92 7.52
N ILE A 146 7.35 7.94 8.40
CA ILE A 146 6.20 7.03 8.44
C ILE A 146 5.05 7.75 9.14
N VAL A 147 3.97 8.01 8.41
CA VAL A 147 2.75 8.65 8.93
C VAL A 147 1.82 7.61 9.54
N SER A 148 1.64 6.50 8.84
CA SER A 148 0.72 5.44 9.27
C SER A 148 1.23 4.12 8.73
N ASP A 149 1.20 3.08 9.57
CA ASP A 149 1.47 1.68 9.18
C ASP A 149 0.16 0.86 9.14
N LYS A 150 -0.97 1.54 8.90
CA LYS A 150 -2.28 0.89 8.83
C LYS A 150 -2.40 0.04 7.56
N THR A 151 -3.16 -1.04 7.66
CA THR A 151 -3.59 -1.79 6.48
C THR A 151 -4.62 -0.99 5.69
N LEU A 152 -4.76 -1.26 4.40
CA LEU A 152 -5.78 -0.61 3.58
C LEU A 152 -7.20 -0.84 4.14
N TRP A 153 -7.43 -1.99 4.79
CA TRP A 153 -8.68 -2.25 5.51
C TRP A 153 -8.92 -1.26 6.65
N GLN A 154 -7.91 -1.04 7.50
CA GLN A 154 -8.01 -0.07 8.59
C GLN A 154 -8.11 1.37 8.10
N GLN A 155 -7.55 1.68 6.93
CA GLN A 155 -7.62 3.01 6.33
C GLN A 155 -9.02 3.34 5.79
N VAL A 156 -9.72 2.35 5.21
CA VAL A 156 -11.03 2.54 4.57
C VAL A 156 -12.19 2.36 5.56
N PHE A 157 -12.08 1.42 6.50
CA PHE A 157 -13.18 1.02 7.38
C PHE A 157 -12.93 1.29 8.88
N GLY A 158 -11.76 1.82 9.25
CA GLY A 158 -11.40 2.15 10.64
C GLY A 158 -11.45 3.65 10.90
#